data_AF-A0A962SXX9-F1
#
_entry.id   AF-A0A962SXX9-F1
#
_cell.length_a   1.000
_cell.length_b   1.000
_cell.length_c   1.000
_cell.angle_alpha   90.00
_cell.angle_beta   90.00
_cell.angle_gamma   90.00
#
_symmetry.space_group_name_H-M   'P 1'
#
loop_
_entity.id
_entity.type
_entity.pdbx_description
1 polymer ?
#
loop_
_entity_poly.entity_id
_entity_poly.type
_entity_poly.pdbx_seq_one_letter_code
_entity_poly.pdbx_strand_id
1 'polypeptide(L)'
;MRFALLVLMLLPGLLSAAEIETGDPALDAAFAQIMDDDFDIKAQGVDALVASGHPKAVELLNGLQDGSLRRYTRTDRLVWAIDGDAGYAIRDVFSGEDLGVESSRKVRKLPINNTVRGRIEAALASLDLNSPDPARRLAAVGTMLTKPDPAVIPRLRTLLASETDPAVRALTEIALAVSRLGNSDADERLAAVDALAGRLEPTVRNALQATADHDADPAVREAAQHQLNLIQQQVDHYALLETLFFGLSAGSVLVLAAIGLAITFGVMGVLNMAHGEFIMMGAYTGYVVQQVVPDHTASIAI
;
A
#
# COMPACT_ATOMS: atom_id res chain seq x y z
N MET A 1 34.05 77.40 16.25
CA MET A 1 32.59 77.18 16.25
C MET A 1 32.27 76.30 15.03
N ARG A 2 32.33 74.97 15.16
CA ARG A 2 31.20 74.07 15.45
C ARG A 2 29.95 74.39 14.60
N PHE A 3 29.75 73.67 13.51
CA PHE A 3 28.45 73.09 13.15
C PHE A 3 28.68 71.90 12.21
N ALA A 4 28.44 70.71 12.74
CA ALA A 4 28.32 69.48 11.99
C ALA A 4 26.91 69.44 11.39
N LEU A 5 26.79 69.11 10.09
CA LEU A 5 25.52 68.67 9.53
C LEU A 5 25.75 67.34 8.79
N LEU A 6 25.12 66.33 9.37
CA LEU A 6 25.09 64.93 9.00
C LEU A 6 24.09 64.80 7.85
N VAL A 7 24.55 64.47 6.64
CA VAL A 7 23.66 64.11 5.52
C VAL A 7 23.62 62.59 5.44
N LEU A 8 22.45 62.09 5.85
CA LEU A 8 22.01 60.71 5.93
C LEU A 8 22.07 60.03 4.55
N MET A 9 22.74 58.88 4.49
CA MET A 9 22.76 57.98 3.33
C MET A 9 21.34 57.52 2.98
N LEU A 10 20.89 57.82 1.76
CA LEU A 10 19.76 57.14 1.14
C LEU A 10 20.19 55.71 0.77
N LEU A 11 19.71 54.72 1.52
CA LEU A 11 19.62 53.34 1.05
C LEU A 11 18.56 53.30 -0.08
N PRO A 12 18.88 52.82 -1.30
CA PRO A 12 17.84 52.40 -2.21
C PRO A 12 17.25 51.10 -1.66
N GLY A 13 15.98 51.17 -1.25
CA GLY A 13 15.19 49.98 -0.95
C GLY A 13 15.13 49.11 -2.21
N LEU A 14 15.85 47.99 -2.17
CA LEU A 14 15.61 46.83 -3.01
C LEU A 14 14.20 46.33 -2.69
N LEU A 15 13.19 46.85 -3.38
CA LEU A 15 11.97 46.10 -3.61
C LEU A 15 12.37 44.91 -4.49
N SER A 16 12.67 43.79 -3.83
CA SER A 16 12.73 42.49 -4.47
C SER A 16 11.38 42.24 -5.10
N ALA A 17 11.32 42.27 -6.43
CA ALA A 17 10.22 41.69 -7.17
C ALA A 17 10.18 40.20 -6.80
N ALA A 18 8.98 39.66 -6.59
CA ALA A 18 8.78 38.27 -6.28
C ALA A 18 9.24 37.40 -7.47
N GLU A 19 10.52 37.11 -7.54
CA GLU A 19 11.02 35.89 -8.17
C GLU A 19 10.50 34.74 -7.31
N ILE A 20 9.99 33.71 -7.98
CA ILE A 20 9.68 32.43 -7.37
C ILE A 20 11.06 31.89 -6.94
N GLU A 21 11.63 32.34 -5.83
CA GLU A 21 12.95 31.87 -5.39
C GLU A 21 12.77 30.46 -4.81
N THR A 22 12.63 29.45 -5.68
CA THR A 22 12.87 28.06 -5.26
C THR A 22 14.37 27.80 -5.03
N GLY A 23 15.22 28.71 -5.53
CA GLY A 23 16.68 28.59 -5.54
C GLY A 23 17.19 27.71 -6.68
N ASP A 24 16.31 27.19 -7.54
CA ASP A 24 16.62 26.36 -8.69
C ASP A 24 15.89 26.87 -9.95
N PRO A 25 16.61 27.42 -10.95
CA PRO A 25 15.99 27.99 -12.14
C PRO A 25 15.22 26.96 -12.99
N ALA A 26 15.52 25.67 -12.87
CA ALA A 26 14.77 24.61 -13.57
C ALA A 26 13.39 24.39 -12.93
N LEU A 27 13.29 24.48 -11.61
CA LEU A 27 12.02 24.42 -10.89
C LEU A 27 11.18 25.66 -11.17
N ASP A 28 11.81 26.84 -11.19
CA ASP A 28 11.12 28.11 -11.46
C ASP A 28 10.44 28.11 -12.83
N ALA A 29 11.14 27.59 -13.84
CA ALA A 29 10.59 27.43 -15.18
C ALA A 29 9.41 26.44 -15.24
N ALA A 30 9.54 25.29 -14.56
CA ALA A 30 8.46 24.30 -14.48
C ALA A 30 7.21 24.87 -13.77
N PHE A 31 7.40 25.65 -12.70
CA PHE A 31 6.29 26.23 -11.95
C PHE A 31 5.65 27.42 -12.64
N ALA A 32 6.42 28.22 -13.39
CA ALA A 32 5.85 29.24 -14.25
C ALA A 32 4.83 28.61 -15.24
N GLN A 33 5.17 27.46 -15.82
CA GLN A 33 4.27 26.70 -16.70
C GLN A 33 3.08 26.09 -15.94
N ILE A 34 3.28 25.54 -14.74
CA ILE A 34 2.18 25.01 -13.90
C ILE A 34 1.20 26.12 -13.46
N MET A 35 1.66 27.36 -13.32
CA MET A 35 0.83 28.50 -12.95
C MET A 35 0.08 29.16 -14.10
N ASP A 36 0.37 28.78 -15.35
CA ASP A 36 -0.31 29.29 -16.53
C ASP A 36 -1.82 28.97 -16.51
N ASP A 37 -2.64 29.73 -17.23
CA ASP A 37 -4.08 29.44 -17.34
C ASP A 37 -4.37 28.33 -18.37
N ASP A 38 -3.45 28.10 -19.32
CA ASP A 38 -3.53 27.06 -20.33
C ASP A 38 -3.12 25.67 -19.77
N PHE A 39 -4.01 24.69 -19.92
CA PHE A 39 -3.79 23.34 -19.40
C PHE A 39 -2.73 22.54 -20.16
N ASP A 40 -2.47 22.85 -21.43
CA ASP A 40 -1.40 22.20 -22.19
C ASP A 40 -0.03 22.71 -21.73
N ILE A 41 0.07 24.00 -21.40
CA ILE A 41 1.27 24.59 -20.78
C ILE A 41 1.49 24.00 -19.39
N LYS A 42 0.42 23.85 -18.58
CA LYS A 42 0.52 23.16 -17.29
C LYS A 42 1.05 21.73 -17.42
N ALA A 43 0.59 20.98 -18.42
CA ALA A 43 1.05 19.61 -18.67
C ALA A 43 2.54 19.56 -19.03
N GLN A 44 3.04 20.53 -19.80
CA GLN A 44 4.48 20.68 -20.05
C GLN A 44 5.26 21.01 -18.77
N GLY A 45 4.69 21.84 -17.88
CA GLY A 45 5.28 22.14 -16.58
C GLY A 45 5.43 20.90 -15.68
N VAL A 46 4.48 19.97 -15.74
CA VAL A 46 4.59 18.66 -15.07
C VAL A 46 5.78 17.86 -15.60
N ASP A 47 5.97 17.84 -16.93
CA ASP A 47 7.10 17.14 -17.55
C ASP A 47 8.45 17.80 -17.21
N ALA A 48 8.50 19.13 -17.21
CA ALA A 48 9.66 19.89 -16.81
C ALA A 48 10.03 19.63 -15.34
N LEU A 49 9.02 19.49 -14.47
CA LEU A 49 9.24 19.16 -13.06
C LEU A 49 9.84 17.76 -12.90
N VAL A 50 9.40 16.76 -13.66
CA VAL A 50 10.02 15.42 -13.66
C VAL A 50 11.45 15.49 -14.20
N ALA A 51 11.66 16.21 -15.31
CA ALA A 51 12.98 16.36 -15.95
C ALA A 51 14.00 17.08 -15.06
N SER A 52 13.55 17.94 -14.14
CA SER A 52 14.41 18.61 -13.16
C SER A 52 15.12 17.63 -12.21
N GLY A 53 14.56 16.43 -12.00
CA GLY A 53 15.10 15.45 -11.06
C GLY A 53 15.04 15.89 -9.59
N HIS A 54 14.27 16.93 -9.27
CA HIS A 54 14.24 17.50 -7.93
C HIS A 54 13.68 16.52 -6.88
N PRO A 55 14.29 16.39 -5.67
CA PRO A 55 13.85 15.42 -4.65
C PRO A 55 12.39 15.58 -4.20
N LYS A 56 11.87 16.81 -4.22
CA LYS A 56 10.46 17.11 -3.86
C LYS A 56 9.47 16.92 -5.02
N ALA A 57 9.91 16.53 -6.23
CA ALA A 57 9.01 16.43 -7.39
C ALA A 57 7.78 15.54 -7.13
N VAL A 58 7.98 14.40 -6.46
CA VAL A 58 6.88 13.49 -6.08
C VAL A 58 5.91 14.16 -5.10
N GLU A 59 6.42 14.85 -4.08
CA GLU A 59 5.60 15.57 -3.09
C GLU A 59 4.77 16.66 -3.76
N LEU A 60 5.42 17.46 -4.61
CA LEU A 60 4.81 18.56 -5.37
C LEU A 60 3.70 18.09 -6.32
N LEU A 61 3.94 17.00 -7.05
CA LEU A 61 2.96 16.44 -7.97
C LEU A 61 1.74 15.86 -7.24
N ASN A 62 1.95 15.14 -6.12
CA ASN A 62 0.84 14.70 -5.26
C ASN A 62 0.05 15.90 -4.72
N GLY A 63 0.75 16.95 -4.31
CA GLY A 63 0.18 18.21 -3.85
C GLY A 63 -0.69 18.92 -4.89
N LEU A 64 -0.27 18.87 -6.15
CA LEU A 64 -1.04 19.40 -7.27
C LEU A 64 -2.29 18.56 -7.54
N GLN A 65 -2.20 17.23 -7.37
CA GLN A 65 -3.30 16.30 -7.59
C GLN A 65 -4.37 16.38 -6.49
N ASP A 66 -3.97 16.51 -5.23
CA ASP A 66 -4.88 16.60 -4.07
C ASP A 66 -5.36 18.03 -3.77
N GLY A 67 -4.72 19.04 -4.35
CA GLY A 67 -5.06 20.45 -4.20
C GLY A 67 -4.58 21.08 -2.88
N SER A 68 -3.67 20.41 -2.17
CA SER A 68 -2.95 20.95 -1.02
C SER A 68 -1.86 21.95 -1.46
N LEU A 69 -1.29 21.77 -2.66
CA LEU A 69 -0.39 22.74 -3.28
C LEU A 69 -1.18 23.91 -3.86
N ARG A 70 -0.90 25.11 -3.38
CA ARG A 70 -1.65 26.32 -3.75
C ARG A 70 -0.74 27.51 -4.01
N ARG A 71 -1.27 28.48 -4.75
CA ARG A 71 -0.63 29.76 -5.03
C ARG A 71 -1.02 30.77 -3.97
N TYR A 72 -0.04 31.33 -3.28
CA TYR A 72 -0.23 32.43 -2.36
C TYR A 72 -0.14 33.77 -3.11
N THR A 73 -1.28 34.45 -3.26
CA THR A 73 -1.40 35.61 -4.15
C THR A 73 -0.67 36.86 -3.69
N ARG A 74 -0.24 36.94 -2.42
CA ARG A 74 0.49 38.10 -1.89
C ARG A 74 1.94 38.15 -2.40
N THR A 75 2.59 37.00 -2.48
CA THR A 75 4.00 36.88 -2.83
C THR A 75 4.23 36.06 -4.09
N ASP A 76 3.16 35.58 -4.71
CA ASP A 76 3.19 34.73 -5.89
C ASP A 76 3.98 33.41 -5.71
N ARG A 77 3.97 32.87 -4.48
CA ARG A 77 4.72 31.66 -4.12
C ARG A 77 3.81 30.44 -4.01
N LEU A 78 4.41 29.27 -4.15
CA LEU A 78 3.76 28.00 -3.87
C LEU A 78 3.80 27.72 -2.37
N VAL A 79 2.66 27.33 -1.82
CA VAL A 79 2.46 27.03 -0.41
C VAL A 79 1.70 25.72 -0.24
N TRP A 80 2.06 24.99 0.80
CA TRP A 80 1.23 23.93 1.34
C TRP A 80 0.09 24.55 2.13
N ALA A 81 -1.15 24.24 1.78
CA ALA A 81 -2.34 24.79 2.41
C ALA A 81 -3.12 23.71 3.15
N ILE A 82 -3.25 23.88 4.47
CA ILE A 82 -4.01 23.00 5.36
C ILE A 82 -5.31 23.72 5.74
N ASP A 83 -6.45 23.09 5.49
CA ASP A 83 -7.77 23.62 5.90
C ASP A 83 -7.84 23.74 7.43
N GLY A 84 -8.31 24.88 7.92
CA GLY A 84 -8.56 25.14 9.33
C GLY A 84 -9.78 26.05 9.55
N ASP A 85 -10.22 26.17 10.80
CA ASP A 85 -11.47 26.86 11.15
C ASP A 85 -11.49 28.35 10.75
N ALA A 86 -10.32 29.00 10.73
CA ALA A 86 -10.15 30.42 10.43
C ALA A 86 -9.65 30.71 8.99
N GLY A 87 -9.46 29.69 8.16
CA GLY A 87 -8.87 29.80 6.83
C GLY A 87 -7.85 28.70 6.54
N TYR A 88 -6.84 29.00 5.73
CA TYR A 88 -5.76 28.07 5.40
C TYR A 88 -4.53 28.38 6.24
N ALA A 89 -4.06 27.41 7.02
CA ALA A 89 -2.70 27.45 7.54
C ALA A 89 -1.75 27.15 6.37
N ILE A 90 -0.84 28.07 6.09
CA ILE A 90 0.06 28.00 4.93
C ILE A 90 1.51 27.84 5.35
N ARG A 91 2.22 26.95 4.68
CA ARG A 91 3.66 26.72 4.86
C ARG A 91 4.38 26.85 3.53
N ASP A 92 5.54 27.49 3.52
CA ASP A 92 6.38 27.57 2.32
C ASP A 92 6.85 26.17 1.90
N VAL A 93 6.75 25.87 0.61
CA VAL A 93 7.02 24.54 0.06
C VAL A 93 8.51 24.17 0.13
N PHE A 94 9.41 25.15 0.07
CA PHE A 94 10.85 24.92 0.01
C PHE A 94 11.50 25.13 1.38
N SER A 95 11.27 26.29 2.00
CA SER A 95 11.85 26.62 3.30
C SER A 95 11.16 25.93 4.47
N GLY A 96 9.90 25.51 4.31
CA GLY A 96 9.11 24.96 5.40
C GLY A 96 8.67 26.01 6.43
N GLU A 97 8.90 27.30 6.16
CA GLU A 97 8.52 28.40 7.04
C GLU A 97 6.99 28.47 7.19
N ASP A 98 6.53 28.60 8.42
CA ASP A 98 5.11 28.83 8.73
C ASP A 98 4.74 30.27 8.39
N LEU A 99 3.88 30.44 7.39
CA LEU A 99 3.43 31.75 6.90
C LEU A 99 2.11 32.18 7.56
N GLY A 100 1.63 31.41 8.54
CA GLY A 100 0.45 31.69 9.33
C GLY A 100 -0.87 31.27 8.66
N VAL A 101 -1.97 31.81 9.17
CA VAL A 101 -3.33 31.51 8.67
C VAL A 101 -3.80 32.62 7.75
N GLU A 102 -4.21 32.26 6.54
CA GLU A 102 -4.66 33.19 5.52
C GLU A 102 -6.03 32.82 4.93
N SER A 103 -6.76 33.84 4.47
CA SER A 103 -8.08 33.64 3.87
C SER A 103 -8.01 32.90 2.53
N SER A 104 -9.06 32.15 2.17
CA SER A 104 -9.18 31.45 0.88
C SER A 104 -9.05 32.36 -0.34
N ARG A 105 -9.30 33.67 -0.20
CA ARG A 105 -9.08 34.65 -1.28
C ARG A 105 -7.61 34.83 -1.64
N LYS A 106 -6.70 34.64 -0.67
CA LYS A 106 -5.26 34.79 -0.85
C LYS A 106 -4.56 33.47 -1.16
N VAL A 107 -5.20 32.34 -0.90
CA VAL A 107 -4.62 31.00 -1.09
C VAL A 107 -5.40 30.28 -2.19
N ARG A 108 -5.00 30.53 -3.44
CA ARG A 108 -5.70 30.06 -4.64
C ARG A 108 -5.27 28.66 -5.04
N LYS A 109 -6.24 27.80 -5.35
CA LYS A 109 -5.99 26.50 -5.96
C LYS A 109 -5.37 26.66 -7.35
N LEU A 110 -4.55 25.68 -7.73
CA LEU A 110 -4.07 25.50 -9.09
C LEU A 110 -5.06 24.57 -9.81
N PRO A 111 -5.94 25.07 -10.69
CA PRO A 111 -6.91 24.22 -11.35
C PRO A 111 -6.20 23.25 -12.30
N ILE A 112 -6.61 21.98 -12.25
CA ILE A 112 -6.16 20.93 -13.17
C ILE A 112 -7.38 20.28 -13.84
N ASN A 113 -7.27 20.00 -15.14
CA ASN A 113 -8.27 19.23 -15.89
C ASN A 113 -7.91 17.73 -15.89
N ASN A 114 -8.71 16.92 -16.59
CA ASN A 114 -8.46 15.47 -16.68
C ASN A 114 -7.16 15.14 -17.43
N THR A 115 -6.78 15.93 -18.42
CA THR A 115 -5.53 15.76 -19.17
C THR A 115 -4.31 15.94 -18.27
N VAL A 116 -4.25 17.05 -17.53
CA VAL A 116 -3.16 17.34 -16.60
C VAL A 116 -3.12 16.30 -15.49
N ARG A 117 -4.28 15.87 -14.96
CA ARG A 117 -4.34 14.81 -13.94
C ARG A 117 -3.75 13.50 -14.45
N GLY A 118 -4.12 13.05 -15.65
CA GLY A 118 -3.54 11.84 -16.25
C GLY A 118 -2.04 11.97 -16.51
N ARG A 119 -1.56 13.19 -16.85
CA ARG A 119 -0.13 13.45 -17.02
C ARG A 119 0.63 13.36 -15.69
N ILE A 120 0.08 13.92 -14.61
CA ILE A 120 0.62 13.83 -13.25
C ILE A 120 0.70 12.36 -12.80
N GLU A 121 -0.35 11.58 -13.01
CA GLU A 121 -0.38 10.15 -12.66
C GLU A 121 0.71 9.37 -13.41
N ALA A 122 0.87 9.62 -14.72
CA ALA A 122 1.93 9.00 -15.52
C ALA A 122 3.33 9.41 -15.07
N ALA A 123 3.51 10.69 -14.71
CA ALA A 123 4.76 11.23 -14.18
C ALA A 123 5.14 10.60 -12.83
N LEU A 124 4.20 10.56 -11.89
CA LEU A 124 4.38 9.93 -10.57
C LEU A 124 4.74 8.45 -10.71
N ALA A 125 4.00 7.69 -11.53
CA ALA A 125 4.31 6.29 -11.78
C ALA A 125 5.73 6.08 -12.35
N SER A 126 6.19 6.99 -13.23
CA SER A 126 7.56 6.94 -13.76
C SER A 126 8.61 7.30 -12.71
N LEU A 127 8.34 8.27 -11.85
CA LEU A 127 9.25 8.67 -10.77
C LEU A 127 9.38 7.57 -9.72
N ASP A 128 8.28 6.94 -9.33
CA ASP A 128 8.31 5.86 -8.33
C ASP A 128 9.02 4.62 -8.86
N LEU A 129 8.85 4.26 -10.14
CA LEU A 129 9.58 3.16 -10.77
C LEU A 129 11.09 3.38 -10.85
N ASN A 130 11.53 4.63 -11.02
CA ASN A 130 12.96 4.98 -11.12
C ASN A 130 13.52 5.52 -9.79
N SER A 131 12.77 5.40 -8.70
CA SER A 131 13.18 5.91 -7.40
C SER A 131 14.46 5.23 -6.92
N PRO A 132 15.39 5.93 -6.25
CA PRO A 132 16.53 5.29 -5.61
C PRO A 132 16.09 4.34 -4.47
N ASP A 133 14.93 4.58 -3.87
CA ASP A 133 14.37 3.76 -2.79
C ASP A 133 13.70 2.48 -3.33
N PRO A 134 14.20 1.27 -3.00
CA PRO A 134 13.59 0.01 -3.42
C PRO A 134 12.14 -0.15 -2.96
N ALA A 135 11.75 0.38 -1.80
CA ALA A 135 10.38 0.27 -1.30
C ALA A 135 9.38 1.00 -2.20
N ARG A 136 9.77 2.16 -2.73
CA ARG A 136 8.95 2.92 -3.69
C ARG A 136 8.83 2.20 -5.03
N ARG A 137 9.92 1.65 -5.54
CA ARG A 137 9.90 0.84 -6.77
C ARG A 137 9.01 -0.39 -6.61
N LEU A 138 9.12 -1.09 -5.47
CA LEU A 138 8.30 -2.25 -5.14
C LEU A 138 6.80 -1.90 -5.10
N ALA A 139 6.45 -0.79 -4.44
CA ALA A 139 5.08 -0.30 -4.40
C ALA A 139 4.56 0.05 -5.80
N ALA A 140 5.36 0.74 -6.62
CA ALA A 140 5.01 1.10 -7.99
C ALA A 140 4.70 -0.14 -8.85
N VAL A 141 5.58 -1.15 -8.83
CA VAL A 141 5.35 -2.42 -9.54
C VAL A 141 4.12 -3.15 -9.00
N GLY A 142 3.91 -3.13 -7.68
CA GLY A 142 2.72 -3.69 -7.04
C GLY A 142 1.41 -3.03 -7.53
N THR A 143 1.40 -1.70 -7.71
CA THR A 143 0.23 -1.02 -8.27
C THR A 143 -0.03 -1.43 -9.72
N MET A 144 1.01 -1.61 -10.53
CA MET A 144 0.89 -2.09 -11.91
C MET A 144 0.31 -3.51 -11.99
N LEU A 145 0.59 -4.36 -11.01
CA LEU A 145 0.03 -5.71 -10.91
C LEU A 145 -1.48 -5.73 -10.65
N THR A 146 -2.06 -4.67 -10.07
CA THR A 146 -3.51 -4.62 -9.83
C THR A 146 -4.32 -4.50 -11.10
N LYS A 147 -3.74 -3.88 -12.14
CA LYS A 147 -4.33 -3.71 -13.47
C LYS A 147 -3.25 -4.00 -14.53
N PRO A 148 -3.01 -5.28 -14.83
CA PRO A 148 -2.01 -5.67 -15.83
C PRO A 148 -2.39 -5.12 -17.21
N ASP A 149 -1.43 -4.49 -17.89
CA ASP A 149 -1.61 -3.90 -19.21
C ASP A 149 -0.38 -4.20 -20.07
N PRO A 150 -0.52 -4.79 -21.27
CA PRO A 150 0.59 -4.96 -22.21
C PRO A 150 1.37 -3.67 -22.47
N ALA A 151 0.75 -2.49 -22.37
CA ALA A 151 1.41 -1.20 -22.56
C ALA A 151 2.52 -0.90 -21.52
N VAL A 152 2.49 -1.52 -20.33
CA VAL A 152 3.53 -1.31 -19.30
C VAL A 152 4.76 -2.19 -19.49
N ILE A 153 4.71 -3.21 -20.36
CA ILE A 153 5.79 -4.18 -20.60
C ILE A 153 7.14 -3.52 -20.90
N PRO A 154 7.25 -2.50 -21.79
CA PRO A 154 8.54 -1.88 -22.08
C PRO A 154 9.18 -1.21 -20.85
N ARG A 155 8.35 -0.63 -19.97
CA ARG A 155 8.81 0.01 -18.73
C ARG A 155 9.33 -1.02 -17.73
N LEU A 156 8.59 -2.12 -17.55
CA LEU A 156 9.00 -3.23 -16.68
C LEU A 156 10.29 -3.90 -17.17
N ARG A 157 10.47 -4.06 -18.49
CA ARG A 157 11.73 -4.57 -19.07
C ARG A 157 12.91 -3.64 -18.81
N THR A 158 12.68 -2.33 -18.91
CA THR A 158 13.72 -1.32 -18.63
C THR A 158 14.12 -1.36 -17.16
N LEU A 159 13.16 -1.38 -16.24
CA LEU A 159 13.42 -1.51 -14.81
C LEU A 159 14.22 -2.78 -14.50
N LEU A 160 13.76 -3.93 -15.02
CA LEU A 160 14.39 -5.23 -14.77
C LEU A 160 15.85 -5.31 -15.24
N ALA A 161 16.22 -4.55 -16.28
CA ALA A 161 17.58 -4.53 -16.81
C ALA A 161 18.59 -3.87 -15.85
N SER A 162 18.14 -2.90 -15.05
CA SER A 162 18.98 -2.17 -14.09
C SER A 162 18.69 -2.49 -12.62
N GLU A 163 17.67 -3.31 -12.33
CA GLU A 163 17.24 -3.59 -10.95
C GLU A 163 18.23 -4.50 -10.21
N THR A 164 18.62 -4.06 -9.01
CA THR A 164 19.55 -4.77 -8.13
C THR A 164 18.86 -5.38 -6.92
N ASP A 165 17.72 -4.82 -6.49
CA ASP A 165 16.99 -5.33 -5.33
C ASP A 165 16.25 -6.63 -5.69
N PRO A 166 16.46 -7.73 -4.93
CA PRO A 166 15.89 -9.03 -5.28
C PRO A 166 14.36 -9.06 -5.15
N ALA A 167 13.76 -8.31 -4.23
CA ALA A 167 12.32 -8.28 -4.05
C ALA A 167 11.64 -7.50 -5.18
N VAL A 168 12.19 -6.33 -5.55
CA VAL A 168 11.71 -5.55 -6.71
C VAL A 168 11.86 -6.36 -7.99
N ARG A 169 13.00 -7.04 -8.18
CA ARG A 169 13.25 -7.88 -9.35
C ARG A 169 12.22 -9.01 -9.46
N ALA A 170 12.00 -9.77 -8.38
CA ALA A 170 11.03 -10.85 -8.37
C ALA A 170 9.60 -10.37 -8.67
N LEU A 171 9.18 -9.25 -8.07
CA LEU A 171 7.87 -8.67 -8.32
C LEU A 171 7.73 -8.15 -9.76
N THR A 172 8.80 -7.57 -10.32
CA THR A 172 8.83 -7.08 -11.71
C THR A 172 8.75 -8.21 -12.72
N GLU A 173 9.40 -9.35 -12.45
CA GLU A 173 9.27 -10.56 -13.27
C GLU A 173 7.83 -11.07 -13.29
N ILE A 174 7.16 -11.10 -12.12
CA ILE A 174 5.74 -11.48 -12.02
C ILE A 174 4.85 -10.48 -12.77
N ALA A 175 5.05 -9.17 -12.56
CA ALA A 175 4.31 -8.11 -13.25
C ALA A 175 4.43 -8.22 -14.77
N LEU A 176 5.64 -8.49 -15.25
CA LEU A 176 5.93 -8.66 -16.66
C LEU A 176 5.22 -9.88 -17.24
N ALA A 177 5.28 -11.03 -16.55
CA ALA A 177 4.62 -12.25 -16.99
C ALA A 177 3.09 -12.10 -16.98
N VAL A 178 2.50 -11.59 -15.90
CA VAL A 178 1.05 -11.36 -15.82
C VAL A 178 0.58 -10.37 -16.91
N SER A 179 1.33 -9.31 -17.19
CA SER A 179 0.97 -8.35 -18.26
C SER A 179 1.04 -8.96 -19.66
N ARG A 180 1.90 -9.97 -19.89
CA ARG A 180 1.99 -10.68 -21.18
C ARG A 180 0.80 -11.60 -21.44
N LEU A 181 0.07 -12.04 -20.42
CA LEU A 181 -1.17 -12.82 -20.59
C LEU A 181 -2.24 -12.03 -21.36
N GLY A 182 -2.16 -10.69 -21.39
CA GLY A 182 -3.05 -9.85 -22.20
C GLY A 182 -2.59 -9.64 -23.66
N ASN A 183 -1.49 -10.26 -24.10
CA ASN A 183 -0.95 -10.08 -25.46
C ASN A 183 -1.84 -10.77 -26.50
N SER A 184 -1.98 -10.19 -27.69
CA SER A 184 -2.70 -10.80 -28.81
C SER A 184 -2.04 -12.09 -29.32
N ASP A 185 -0.72 -12.22 -29.19
CA ASP A 185 0.04 -13.39 -29.63
C ASP A 185 -0.08 -14.56 -28.62
N ALA A 186 -0.51 -15.72 -29.10
CA ALA A 186 -0.71 -16.92 -28.28
C ALA A 186 0.62 -17.50 -27.75
N ASP A 187 1.70 -17.41 -28.52
CA ASP A 187 3.01 -17.94 -28.11
C ASP A 187 3.60 -17.12 -26.94
N GLU A 188 3.41 -15.79 -26.97
CA GLU A 188 3.78 -14.91 -25.87
C GLU A 188 2.94 -15.18 -24.60
N ARG A 189 1.65 -15.52 -24.76
CA ARG A 189 0.79 -15.90 -23.62
C ARG A 189 1.20 -17.25 -23.04
N LEU A 190 1.55 -18.25 -23.87
CA LEU A 190 2.09 -19.53 -23.41
C LEU A 190 3.40 -19.35 -22.62
N ALA A 191 4.34 -18.57 -23.17
CA ALA A 191 5.59 -18.26 -22.48
C ALA A 191 5.35 -17.51 -21.15
N ALA A 192 4.31 -16.68 -21.08
CA ALA A 192 3.91 -16.02 -19.84
C ALA A 192 3.35 -16.99 -18.80
N VAL A 193 2.52 -17.95 -19.21
CA VAL A 193 2.02 -19.03 -18.34
C VAL A 193 3.18 -19.82 -17.75
N ASP A 194 4.17 -20.19 -18.57
CA ASP A 194 5.36 -20.90 -18.09
C ASP A 194 6.22 -20.06 -17.14
N ALA A 195 6.36 -18.76 -17.40
CA ALA A 195 7.08 -17.84 -16.52
C ALA A 195 6.42 -17.67 -15.13
N LEU A 196 5.13 -18.01 -15.01
CA LEU A 196 4.37 -17.99 -13.77
C LEU A 196 4.40 -19.33 -13.02
N ALA A 197 5.09 -20.34 -13.53
CA ALA A 197 5.18 -21.64 -12.87
C ALA A 197 5.79 -21.53 -11.46
N GLY A 198 5.15 -22.20 -10.48
CA GLY A 198 5.60 -22.25 -9.09
C GLY A 198 5.44 -20.95 -8.29
N ARG A 199 4.80 -19.92 -8.87
CA ARG A 199 4.47 -18.66 -8.20
C ARG A 199 3.17 -18.82 -7.41
N LEU A 200 3.23 -18.65 -6.09
CA LEU A 200 2.11 -18.90 -5.17
C LEU A 200 1.27 -17.65 -4.85
N GLU A 201 1.60 -16.52 -5.46
CA GLU A 201 0.96 -15.24 -5.22
C GLU A 201 -0.53 -15.25 -5.64
N PRO A 202 -1.46 -14.67 -4.85
CA PRO A 202 -2.88 -14.63 -5.19
C PRO A 202 -3.16 -14.00 -6.56
N THR A 203 -2.44 -12.93 -6.92
CA THR A 203 -2.58 -12.26 -8.22
C THR A 203 -2.24 -13.19 -9.38
N VAL A 204 -1.23 -14.04 -9.22
CA VAL A 204 -0.84 -15.02 -10.25
C VAL A 204 -1.92 -16.07 -10.44
N ARG A 205 -2.44 -16.64 -9.33
CA ARG A 205 -3.55 -17.60 -9.39
C ARG A 205 -4.78 -17.00 -10.07
N ASN A 206 -5.15 -15.77 -9.72
CA ASN A 206 -6.29 -15.09 -10.33
C ASN A 206 -6.07 -14.85 -11.83
N ALA A 207 -4.87 -14.45 -12.25
CA ALA A 207 -4.54 -14.22 -13.65
C ALA A 207 -4.53 -15.53 -14.47
N LEU A 208 -3.95 -16.60 -13.92
CA LEU A 208 -3.98 -17.92 -14.55
C LEU A 208 -5.40 -18.50 -14.63
N GLN A 209 -6.22 -18.30 -13.60
CA GLN A 209 -7.63 -18.72 -13.60
C GLN A 209 -8.42 -18.00 -14.69
N ALA A 210 -8.31 -16.67 -14.78
CA ALA A 210 -8.95 -15.90 -15.83
C ALA A 210 -8.50 -16.34 -17.23
N THR A 211 -7.22 -16.68 -17.39
CA THR A 211 -6.66 -17.20 -18.64
C THR A 211 -7.24 -18.58 -18.98
N ALA A 212 -7.28 -19.50 -18.00
CA ALA A 212 -7.84 -20.83 -18.17
C ALA A 212 -9.33 -20.81 -18.57
N ASP A 213 -10.09 -19.84 -18.02
CA ASP A 213 -11.53 -19.73 -18.26
C ASP A 213 -11.90 -19.01 -19.57
N HIS A 214 -11.09 -18.04 -19.99
CA HIS A 214 -11.52 -17.06 -21.01
C HIS A 214 -10.56 -16.89 -22.20
N ASP A 215 -9.36 -17.47 -22.21
CA ASP A 215 -8.46 -17.32 -23.35
C ASP A 215 -9.08 -17.89 -24.63
N ALA A 216 -8.84 -17.22 -25.76
CA ALA A 216 -9.36 -17.66 -27.05
C ALA A 216 -8.69 -18.97 -27.51
N ASP A 217 -7.40 -19.15 -27.21
CA ASP A 217 -6.60 -20.28 -27.66
C ASP A 217 -6.75 -21.48 -26.70
N PRO A 218 -7.21 -22.65 -27.17
CA PRO A 218 -7.31 -23.85 -26.34
C PRO A 218 -5.99 -24.30 -25.69
N ALA A 219 -4.87 -24.14 -26.38
CA ALA A 219 -3.56 -24.53 -25.85
C ALA A 219 -3.15 -23.63 -24.67
N VAL A 220 -3.43 -22.33 -24.75
CA VAL A 220 -3.18 -21.38 -23.66
C VAL A 220 -4.06 -21.71 -22.45
N ARG A 221 -5.35 -22.03 -22.67
CA ARG A 221 -6.26 -22.46 -21.58
C ARG A 221 -5.76 -23.72 -20.88
N GLU A 222 -5.35 -24.73 -21.65
CA GLU A 222 -4.84 -26.00 -21.11
C GLU A 222 -3.54 -25.79 -20.32
N ALA A 223 -2.60 -24.99 -20.85
CA ALA A 223 -1.37 -24.65 -20.16
C ALA A 223 -1.64 -23.93 -18.83
N ALA A 224 -2.54 -22.94 -18.84
CA ALA A 224 -2.91 -22.20 -17.64
C ALA A 224 -3.56 -23.12 -16.59
N GLN A 225 -4.47 -24.00 -17.01
CA GLN A 225 -5.09 -24.98 -16.11
C GLN A 225 -4.07 -25.97 -15.52
N HIS A 226 -3.12 -26.43 -16.34
CA HIS A 226 -2.04 -27.29 -15.87
C HIS A 226 -1.19 -26.60 -14.78
N GLN A 227 -0.81 -25.34 -14.99
CA GLN A 227 -0.07 -24.58 -13.98
C GLN A 227 -0.87 -24.35 -12.69
N LEU A 228 -2.17 -24.08 -12.78
CA LEU A 228 -3.05 -23.98 -11.61
C LEU A 228 -3.07 -25.27 -10.79
N ASN A 229 -3.14 -26.43 -11.46
CA ASN A 229 -3.13 -27.72 -10.79
C ASN A 229 -1.81 -27.96 -10.03
N LEU A 230 -0.68 -27.59 -10.62
CA LEU A 230 0.63 -27.68 -9.96
C LEU A 230 0.73 -26.77 -8.74
N ILE A 231 0.25 -25.53 -8.87
CA ILE A 231 0.19 -24.57 -7.75
C ILE A 231 -0.69 -25.13 -6.63
N GLN A 232 -1.87 -25.66 -6.95
CA GLN A 232 -2.77 -26.22 -5.95
C GLN A 232 -2.16 -27.42 -5.23
N GLN A 233 -1.50 -28.34 -5.96
CA GLN A 233 -0.78 -29.46 -5.35
C GLN A 233 0.28 -29.00 -4.36
N GLN A 234 1.04 -27.96 -4.71
CA GLN A 234 2.04 -27.40 -3.80
C GLN A 234 1.41 -26.80 -2.54
N VAL A 235 0.31 -26.06 -2.69
CA VAL A 235 -0.45 -25.51 -1.55
C VAL A 235 -0.99 -26.64 -0.66
N ASP A 236 -1.56 -27.69 -1.25
CA ASP A 236 -2.10 -28.84 -0.51
C ASP A 236 -1.01 -29.59 0.27
N HIS A 237 0.19 -29.72 -0.29
CA HIS A 237 1.34 -30.31 0.42
C HIS A 237 1.74 -29.50 1.65
N TYR A 238 1.77 -28.17 1.56
CA TYR A 238 2.05 -27.33 2.72
C TYR A 238 0.92 -27.41 3.76
N ALA A 239 -0.33 -27.41 3.32
CA ALA A 239 -1.49 -27.56 4.20
C ALA A 239 -1.48 -28.89 4.96
N LEU A 240 -1.03 -29.98 4.31
CA LEU A 240 -0.86 -31.28 4.95
C LEU A 240 0.20 -31.21 6.07
N LEU A 241 1.35 -30.61 5.80
CA LEU A 241 2.43 -30.47 6.78
C LEU A 241 1.99 -29.63 7.98
N GLU A 242 1.30 -28.51 7.72
CA GLU A 242 0.71 -27.66 8.74
C GLU A 242 -0.31 -28.41 9.59
N THR A 243 -1.22 -29.17 8.95
CA THR A 243 -2.22 -29.99 9.63
C THR A 243 -1.59 -31.05 10.53
N LEU A 244 -0.55 -31.74 10.04
CA LEU A 244 0.20 -32.72 10.84
C LEU A 244 0.87 -32.06 12.05
N PHE A 245 1.47 -30.88 11.87
CA PHE A 245 2.10 -30.14 12.95
C PHE A 245 1.07 -29.73 14.03
N PHE A 246 -0.07 -29.18 13.63
CA PHE A 246 -1.14 -28.85 14.58
C PHE A 246 -1.73 -30.08 15.26
N GLY A 247 -1.94 -31.17 14.52
CA GLY A 247 -2.41 -32.44 15.08
C GLY A 247 -1.45 -33.01 16.12
N LEU A 248 -0.14 -33.00 15.84
CA LEU A 248 0.89 -33.42 16.79
C LEU A 248 0.95 -32.49 18.01
N SER A 249 0.87 -31.18 17.81
CA SER A 249 0.87 -30.20 18.89
C SER A 249 -0.33 -30.41 19.83
N ALA A 250 -1.55 -30.45 19.30
CA ALA A 250 -2.76 -30.70 20.07
C ALA A 250 -2.75 -32.07 20.75
N GLY A 251 -2.32 -33.11 20.01
CA GLY A 251 -2.16 -34.47 20.55
C GLY A 251 -1.18 -34.53 21.71
N SER A 252 -0.04 -33.83 21.63
CA SER A 252 0.97 -33.81 22.69
C SER A 252 0.45 -33.21 24.00
N VAL A 253 -0.38 -32.16 23.91
CA VAL A 253 -1.03 -31.55 25.08
C VAL A 253 -2.01 -32.54 25.73
N LEU A 254 -2.82 -33.22 24.91
CA LEU A 254 -3.75 -34.24 25.40
C LEU A 254 -3.02 -35.42 26.05
N VAL A 255 -1.92 -35.88 25.44
CA VAL A 255 -1.08 -36.95 25.99
C VAL A 255 -0.45 -36.52 27.31
N LEU A 256 0.09 -35.30 27.40
CA LEU A 256 0.67 -34.77 28.64
C LEU A 256 -0.37 -34.70 29.76
N ALA A 257 -1.57 -34.20 29.45
CA ALA A 257 -2.69 -34.14 30.40
C ALA A 257 -3.13 -35.55 30.85
N ALA A 258 -3.28 -36.47 29.89
CA ALA A 258 -3.67 -37.85 30.17
C ALA A 258 -2.61 -38.59 30.99
N ILE A 259 -1.32 -38.37 30.74
CA ILE A 259 -0.21 -38.94 31.55
C ILE A 259 -0.27 -38.40 32.98
N GLY A 260 -0.46 -37.09 33.16
CA GLY A 260 -0.61 -36.49 34.49
C GLY A 260 -1.76 -37.13 35.27
N LEU A 261 -2.90 -37.32 34.63
CA LEU A 261 -4.07 -37.98 35.21
C LEU A 261 -3.84 -39.49 35.46
N ALA A 262 -3.16 -40.17 34.55
CA ALA A 262 -2.83 -41.59 34.69
C ALA A 262 -1.85 -41.85 35.83
N ILE A 263 -0.89 -40.96 36.08
CA ILE A 263 0.04 -41.06 37.21
C ILE A 263 -0.72 -40.85 38.52
N THR A 264 -1.57 -39.83 38.63
CA THR A 264 -2.32 -39.57 39.87
C THR A 264 -3.26 -40.71 40.22
N PHE A 265 -4.04 -41.23 39.27
CA PHE A 265 -4.91 -42.38 39.50
C PHE A 265 -4.14 -43.70 39.65
N GLY A 266 -3.07 -43.90 38.89
CA GLY A 266 -2.24 -45.10 38.94
C GLY A 266 -1.52 -45.28 40.28
N VAL A 267 -0.98 -44.20 40.85
CA VAL A 267 -0.30 -44.23 42.16
C VAL A 267 -1.29 -44.45 43.31
N MET A 268 -2.53 -43.93 43.19
CA MET A 268 -3.56 -44.18 44.20
C MET A 268 -4.04 -45.65 44.21
N GLY A 269 -3.74 -46.45 43.17
CA GLY A 269 -4.03 -47.88 43.13
C GLY A 269 -5.53 -48.24 43.13
N VAL A 270 -6.41 -47.25 43.03
CA VAL A 270 -7.86 -47.42 42.94
C VAL A 270 -8.27 -47.15 41.50
N LEU A 271 -8.82 -48.17 40.83
CA LEU A 271 -9.53 -47.99 39.56
C LEU A 271 -10.60 -46.93 39.78
N ASN A 272 -10.63 -45.91 38.93
CA ASN A 272 -11.62 -44.84 38.98
C ASN A 272 -13.03 -45.32 38.56
N MET A 273 -13.57 -46.35 39.23
CA MET A 273 -14.98 -46.72 39.19
C MET A 273 -15.81 -45.78 40.08
N ALA A 274 -15.19 -45.21 41.13
CA ALA A 274 -15.86 -44.30 42.04
C ALA A 274 -16.35 -43.02 41.36
N HIS A 275 -15.72 -42.53 40.27
CA HIS A 275 -16.20 -41.31 39.61
C HIS A 275 -17.61 -41.45 39.04
N GLY A 276 -17.94 -42.60 38.44
CA GLY A 276 -19.29 -42.88 37.97
C GLY A 276 -20.29 -43.03 39.13
N GLU A 277 -19.87 -43.67 40.22
CA GLU A 277 -20.68 -43.84 41.43
C GLU A 277 -20.88 -42.53 42.20
N PHE A 278 -19.89 -41.62 42.23
CA PHE A 278 -19.99 -40.29 42.84
C PHE A 278 -20.92 -39.37 42.04
N ILE A 279 -20.89 -39.43 40.71
CA ILE A 279 -21.86 -38.71 39.85
C ILE A 279 -23.26 -39.25 40.08
N MET A 280 -23.43 -40.58 40.11
CA MET A 280 -24.71 -41.23 40.41
C MET A 280 -25.24 -40.88 41.80
N MET A 281 -24.36 -40.89 42.81
CA MET A 281 -24.69 -40.47 44.18
C MET A 281 -25.09 -39.00 44.23
N GLY A 282 -24.34 -38.11 43.57
CA GLY A 282 -24.69 -36.69 43.47
C GLY A 282 -26.03 -36.45 42.78
N ALA A 283 -26.32 -37.16 41.68
CA ALA A 283 -27.60 -37.10 40.99
C ALA A 283 -28.76 -37.61 41.88
N TYR A 284 -28.55 -38.70 42.62
CA TYR A 284 -29.56 -39.23 43.55
C TYR A 284 -29.78 -38.29 44.74
N THR A 285 -28.71 -37.69 45.29
CA THR A 285 -28.82 -36.65 46.32
C THR A 285 -29.61 -35.46 45.82
N GLY A 286 -29.34 -34.97 44.59
CA GLY A 286 -30.11 -33.90 43.97
C GLY A 286 -31.59 -34.24 43.84
N TYR A 287 -31.91 -35.44 43.35
CA TYR A 287 -33.29 -35.93 43.24
C TYR A 287 -34.01 -36.00 44.60
N VAL A 288 -33.35 -36.53 45.63
CA VAL A 288 -33.95 -36.62 46.98
C VAL A 288 -34.14 -35.23 47.59
N VAL A 289 -33.16 -34.34 47.46
CA VAL A 289 -33.29 -32.94 47.93
C VAL A 289 -34.46 -32.25 47.23
N GLN A 290 -34.65 -32.48 45.92
CA GLN A 290 -35.79 -31.95 45.16
C GLN A 290 -37.15 -32.44 45.68
N GLN A 291 -37.24 -33.67 46.20
CA GLN A 291 -38.48 -34.19 46.80
C GLN A 291 -38.78 -33.58 48.17
N VAL A 292 -37.74 -33.21 48.94
CA VAL A 292 -37.87 -32.65 50.29
C VAL A 292 -38.05 -31.12 50.27
N VAL A 293 -37.56 -30.45 49.23
CA VAL A 293 -37.76 -29.01 48.99
C VAL A 293 -38.78 -28.84 47.85
N PRO A 294 -40.10 -28.88 48.14
CA PRO A 294 -41.15 -28.82 47.12
C PRO A 294 -41.29 -27.45 46.43
N ASP A 295 -40.60 -26.42 46.94
CA ASP A 295 -40.69 -25.05 46.43
C ASP A 295 -39.52 -24.75 45.47
N HIS A 296 -39.84 -24.60 44.17
CA HIS A 296 -38.86 -24.46 43.09
C HIS A 296 -37.85 -23.30 43.28
N THR A 297 -38.19 -22.31 44.11
CA THR A 297 -37.39 -21.09 44.32
C THR A 297 -36.25 -21.28 45.34
N ALA A 298 -36.40 -22.18 46.32
CA ALA A 298 -35.35 -22.43 47.33
C ALA A 298 -34.23 -23.37 46.83
N SER A 299 -34.49 -24.10 45.74
CA SER A 299 -33.52 -25.02 45.13
C SER A 299 -32.33 -24.34 44.44
N ILE A 300 -32.37 -23.01 44.26
CA ILE A 300 -31.33 -22.22 43.58
C ILE A 300 -30.28 -21.68 44.59
N ALA A 301 -30.55 -21.73 45.90
CA ALA A 301 -29.70 -21.15 46.95
C ALA A 301 -28.78 -22.15 47.67
N ILE A 302 -28.81 -23.43 47.28
CA ILE A 302 -27.91 -24.50 47.75
C ILE A 302 -27.18 -25.06 46.53
#